data_AF-A0A4P5Y0Q3-F1
#
_entry.id   AF-A0A4P5Y0Q3-F1
#
_cell.length_a   1.000
_cell.length_b   1.000
_cell.length_c   1.000
_cell.angle_alpha   90.00
_cell.angle_beta   90.00
_cell.angle_gamma   90.00
#
_symmetry.space_group_name_H-M   'P 1'
#
loop_
_entity.id
_entity.type
_entity.pdbx_description
1 polymer ?
#
loop_
_entity_poly.entity_id
_entity_poly.type
_entity_poly.pdbx_seq_one_letter_code
_entity_poly.pdbx_strand_id
1 'polypeptide(L)'
;MSESSPSAGAPAGAQPAPASAPAAEPTQAGGFSFTDDGCRLELQVGGLLVVACVFLWQFLPGITNGGMSICAFGWLIGALLIGVGAPIQAWQARTAGRPGFPWKLGLALVFFGGFMLWDLRYREVPSGPLILHQTALMMVSPGLWILLWWPLARTRPADADVG
;
A
#
# COMPACT_ATOMS: atom_id res chain seq x y z
N MET A 1 58.94 46.78 -31.48
CA MET A 1 58.15 46.03 -32.48
C MET A 1 57.65 44.78 -31.79
N SER A 2 56.34 44.60 -31.82
CA SER A 2 55.57 43.68 -30.99
C SER A 2 55.56 42.27 -31.57
N GLU A 3 55.83 41.25 -30.74
CA GLU A 3 55.55 39.84 -31.05
C GLU A 3 54.82 39.17 -29.88
N SER A 4 53.54 38.88 -30.15
CA SER A 4 52.71 37.72 -29.76
C SER A 4 52.88 37.01 -28.40
N SER A 5 51.78 37.03 -27.63
CA SER A 5 51.44 36.03 -26.59
C SER A 5 51.31 34.60 -27.16
N PRO A 6 51.24 33.57 -26.28
CA PRO A 6 49.90 33.10 -25.93
C PRO A 6 49.67 32.89 -24.42
N SER A 7 48.47 33.33 -24.03
CA SER A 7 47.80 33.06 -22.76
C SER A 7 47.53 31.56 -22.61
N ALA A 8 47.96 30.98 -21.50
CA ALA A 8 47.59 29.62 -21.12
C ALA A 8 46.09 29.60 -20.78
N GLY A 9 45.31 28.89 -21.60
CA GLY A 9 43.86 28.79 -21.47
C GLY A 9 43.43 28.16 -20.14
N ALA A 10 42.64 28.90 -19.37
CA ALA A 10 41.76 28.32 -18.37
C ALA A 10 40.66 27.53 -19.09
N PRO A 11 40.31 26.30 -18.67
CA PRO A 11 39.18 25.60 -19.25
C PRO A 11 37.89 26.36 -18.91
N ALA A 12 37.17 26.73 -19.95
CA ALA A 12 35.88 27.39 -19.90
C ALA A 12 34.84 26.49 -19.24
N GLY A 13 34.06 27.10 -18.35
CA GLY A 13 32.66 26.80 -18.06
C GLY A 13 32.26 25.33 -17.96
N ALA A 14 32.18 24.84 -16.73
CA ALA A 14 31.24 23.76 -16.41
C ALA A 14 29.83 24.25 -16.78
N GLN A 15 29.33 23.80 -17.93
CA GLN A 15 27.96 24.00 -18.35
C GLN A 15 27.05 23.31 -17.33
N PRO A 16 26.12 24.01 -16.67
CA PRO A 16 25.17 23.35 -15.78
C PRO A 16 24.36 22.36 -16.61
N ALA A 17 24.37 21.08 -16.20
CA ALA A 17 23.48 20.09 -16.76
C ALA A 17 22.04 20.63 -16.73
N PRO A 18 21.26 20.52 -17.82
CA PRO A 18 19.88 20.98 -17.81
C PRO A 18 19.15 20.27 -16.68
N ALA A 19 18.47 21.07 -15.84
CA ALA A 19 17.64 20.59 -14.76
C ALA A 19 16.74 19.48 -15.30
N SER A 20 16.80 18.32 -14.65
CA SER A 20 15.96 17.16 -14.93
C SER A 20 14.53 17.63 -15.14
N ALA A 21 14.00 17.38 -16.34
CA ALA A 21 12.60 17.66 -16.63
C ALA A 21 11.71 17.09 -15.51
N PRO A 22 10.64 17.78 -15.09
CA PRO A 22 9.73 17.23 -14.11
C PRO A 22 9.27 15.86 -14.62
N ALA A 23 9.49 14.83 -13.79
CA ALA A 23 9.05 13.48 -14.10
C ALA A 23 7.58 13.56 -14.47
N ALA A 24 7.24 13.12 -15.68
CA ALA A 24 5.87 13.14 -16.18
C ALA A 24 4.96 12.53 -15.12
N GLU A 25 3.99 13.31 -14.64
CA GLU A 25 2.93 12.80 -13.78
C GLU A 25 2.31 11.61 -14.53
N PRO A 26 2.32 10.39 -13.95
CA PRO A 26 1.70 9.26 -14.59
C PRO A 26 0.22 9.62 -14.78
N THR A 27 -0.17 9.86 -16.03
CA THR A 27 -1.56 10.13 -16.36
C THR A 27 -2.32 8.85 -16.08
N GLN A 28 -3.06 8.82 -14.97
CA GLN A 28 -3.88 7.68 -14.62
C GLN A 28 -4.90 7.47 -15.76
N ALA A 29 -4.73 6.39 -16.52
CA ALA A 29 -5.77 5.94 -17.43
C ALA A 29 -7.03 5.74 -16.57
N GLY A 30 -8.16 6.35 -16.95
CA GLY A 30 -9.39 6.47 -16.15
C GLY A 30 -10.07 5.13 -15.81
N GLY A 31 -9.39 4.28 -15.06
CA GLY A 31 -9.80 2.97 -14.60
C GLY A 31 -9.84 2.90 -13.08
N PHE A 32 -10.56 1.91 -12.56
CA PHE A 32 -10.69 1.67 -11.14
C PHE A 32 -9.35 1.20 -10.54
N SER A 33 -8.85 1.90 -9.51
CA SER A 33 -7.67 1.50 -8.75
C SER A 33 -8.00 1.31 -7.26
N PHE A 34 -7.41 0.28 -6.64
CA PHE A 34 -7.48 0.04 -5.19
C PHE A 34 -6.56 0.98 -4.38
N THR A 35 -5.56 1.54 -5.04
CA THR A 35 -4.57 2.45 -4.48
C THR A 35 -4.46 3.66 -5.40
N ASP A 36 -4.81 4.84 -4.89
CA ASP A 36 -4.75 6.08 -5.67
C ASP A 36 -3.31 6.62 -5.72
N ASP A 37 -3.03 7.55 -6.64
CA ASP A 37 -1.73 8.19 -6.74
C ASP A 37 -1.33 8.87 -5.43
N GLY A 38 -0.05 8.73 -5.05
CA GLY A 38 0.46 9.15 -3.74
C GLY A 38 0.37 8.07 -2.65
N CYS A 39 -0.30 6.95 -2.90
CA CYS A 39 -0.29 5.80 -1.99
C CYS A 39 1.13 5.29 -1.75
N ARG A 40 1.51 5.12 -0.48
CA ARG A 40 2.83 4.62 -0.11
C ARG A 40 3.09 3.23 -0.68
N LEU A 41 4.28 3.01 -1.21
CA LEU A 41 4.68 1.72 -1.79
C LEU A 41 4.53 0.60 -0.76
N GLU A 42 4.84 0.86 0.51
CA GLU A 42 4.71 -0.11 1.59
C GLU A 42 3.27 -0.59 1.77
N LEU A 43 2.28 0.28 1.56
CA LEU A 43 0.87 -0.10 1.62
C LEU A 43 0.43 -0.90 0.39
N GLN A 44 0.93 -0.53 -0.79
CA GLN A 44 0.65 -1.28 -2.03
C GLN A 44 1.24 -2.70 -1.95
N VAL A 45 2.53 -2.81 -1.60
CA VAL A 45 3.24 -4.07 -1.45
C VAL A 45 2.68 -4.88 -0.29
N GLY A 46 2.39 -4.24 0.85
CA GLY A 46 1.80 -4.90 2.01
C GLY A 46 0.41 -5.48 1.69
N GLY A 47 -0.43 -4.71 1.01
CA GLY A 47 -1.73 -5.17 0.52
C GLY A 47 -1.62 -6.36 -0.43
N LEU A 48 -0.72 -6.28 -1.40
CA LEU A 48 -0.46 -7.36 -2.35
C LEU A 48 0.02 -8.63 -1.64
N LEU A 49 0.96 -8.50 -0.69
CA LEU A 49 1.46 -9.63 0.10
C LEU A 49 0.35 -10.30 0.89
N VAL A 50 -0.52 -9.54 1.55
CA VAL A 50 -1.66 -10.09 2.29
C VAL A 50 -2.57 -10.90 1.36
N VAL A 51 -2.98 -10.32 0.22
CA VAL A 51 -3.88 -10.99 -0.74
C VAL A 51 -3.21 -12.24 -1.34
N ALA A 52 -1.96 -12.12 -1.78
CA ALA A 52 -1.23 -13.22 -2.38
C ALA A 52 -1.03 -14.38 -1.38
N CYS A 53 -0.67 -14.08 -0.13
CA CYS A 53 -0.47 -15.11 0.89
C CYS A 53 -1.78 -15.82 1.26
N VAL A 54 -2.89 -15.09 1.39
CA VAL A 54 -4.21 -15.71 1.63
C VAL A 54 -4.64 -16.58 0.46
N PHE A 55 -4.45 -16.10 -0.78
CA PHE A 55 -4.78 -16.86 -1.98
C PHE A 55 -3.94 -18.13 -2.11
N LEU A 56 -2.62 -18.02 -2.00
CA LEU A 56 -1.72 -19.16 -2.08
C LEU A 56 -1.99 -20.18 -0.97
N TRP A 57 -2.34 -19.71 0.23
CA TRP A 57 -2.75 -20.59 1.32
C TRP A 57 -3.99 -21.41 0.96
N GLN A 58 -5.05 -20.78 0.44
CA GLN A 58 -6.30 -21.49 0.15
C GLN A 58 -6.25 -22.38 -1.08
N PHE A 59 -5.58 -21.93 -2.15
CA PHE A 59 -5.69 -22.59 -3.45
C PHE A 59 -4.49 -23.49 -3.78
N LEU A 60 -3.36 -23.35 -3.08
CA LEU A 60 -2.17 -24.19 -3.29
C LEU A 60 -1.69 -24.86 -1.98
N PRO A 61 -2.56 -25.66 -1.32
CA PRO A 61 -2.23 -26.33 -0.06
C PRO A 61 -0.99 -27.23 -0.15
N GLY A 62 -0.71 -27.81 -1.31
CA GLY A 62 0.47 -28.66 -1.54
C GLY A 62 1.82 -27.93 -1.42
N ILE A 63 1.83 -26.60 -1.59
CA ILE A 63 3.05 -25.77 -1.44
C ILE A 63 3.19 -25.26 0.00
N THR A 64 2.09 -25.14 0.74
CA THR A 64 2.01 -24.39 1.99
C THR A 64 1.83 -25.25 3.25
N ASN A 65 1.41 -26.52 3.13
CA ASN A 65 1.11 -27.40 4.27
C ASN A 65 2.32 -28.06 4.96
N GLY A 66 3.56 -27.68 4.62
CA GLY A 66 4.79 -28.32 5.13
C GLY A 66 5.37 -27.79 6.45
N GLY A 67 4.71 -26.88 7.17
CA GLY A 67 5.24 -26.23 8.37
C GLY A 67 4.70 -24.80 8.51
N MET A 68 5.40 -23.93 9.28
CA MET A 68 5.09 -22.50 9.33
C MET A 68 5.20 -21.95 7.89
N SER A 69 4.06 -21.84 7.21
CA SER A 69 4.04 -21.71 5.75
C SER A 69 4.74 -20.40 5.36
N ILE A 70 5.45 -20.39 4.23
CA ILE A 70 6.03 -19.15 3.67
C ILE A 70 4.95 -18.06 3.54
N CYS A 71 3.69 -18.45 3.34
CA CYS A 71 2.54 -17.56 3.33
C CYS A 71 2.25 -16.93 4.70
N ALA A 72 2.47 -17.62 5.83
CA ALA A 72 2.37 -17.03 7.16
C ALA A 72 3.39 -15.89 7.34
N PHE A 73 4.65 -16.13 6.96
CA PHE A 73 5.71 -15.11 7.04
C PHE A 73 5.46 -13.95 6.09
N GLY A 74 5.11 -14.24 4.83
CA GLY A 74 4.77 -13.22 3.85
C GLY A 74 3.59 -12.36 4.29
N TRP A 75 2.57 -12.99 4.89
CA TRP A 75 1.43 -12.28 5.47
C TRP A 75 1.87 -11.39 6.64
N LEU A 76 2.70 -11.88 7.56
CA LEU A 76 3.20 -11.07 8.69
C LEU A 76 3.99 -9.85 8.22
N ILE A 77 4.83 -10.01 7.20
CA ILE A 77 5.56 -8.90 6.58
C ILE A 77 4.57 -7.91 5.97
N GLY A 78 3.59 -8.39 5.19
CA GLY A 78 2.56 -7.55 4.60
C GLY A 78 1.73 -6.79 5.65
N ALA A 79 1.33 -7.49 6.71
CA ALA A 79 0.59 -6.92 7.84
C ALA A 79 1.43 -5.87 8.60
N LEU A 80 2.73 -6.07 8.77
CA LEU A 80 3.63 -5.09 9.39
C LEU A 80 3.76 -3.83 8.52
N LEU A 81 3.94 -3.99 7.20
CA LEU A 81 4.00 -2.87 6.26
C LEU A 81 2.69 -2.06 6.29
N ILE A 82 1.53 -2.72 6.33
CA ILE A 82 0.22 -2.06 6.50
C ILE A 82 0.11 -1.40 7.89
N GLY A 83 0.53 -2.13 8.92
CA GLY A 83 0.48 -1.74 10.32
C GLY A 83 1.16 -0.40 10.58
N VAL A 84 2.35 -0.21 10.02
CA VAL A 84 3.14 1.02 10.13
C VAL A 84 2.78 2.03 9.04
N GLY A 85 2.54 1.57 7.82
CA GLY A 85 2.29 2.44 6.66
C GLY A 85 0.99 3.24 6.77
N ALA A 86 -0.09 2.62 7.26
CA ALA A 86 -1.41 3.25 7.30
C ALA A 86 -1.46 4.44 8.29
N PRO A 87 -0.99 4.32 9.55
CA PRO A 87 -0.90 5.46 10.47
C PRO A 87 -0.07 6.61 9.91
N ILE A 88 1.12 6.32 9.38
CA ILE A 88 2.02 7.36 8.85
C ILE A 88 1.39 8.06 7.65
N GLN A 89 0.78 7.31 6.73
CA GLN A 89 0.15 7.91 5.58
C GLN A 89 -1.09 8.73 5.97
N ALA A 90 -1.90 8.27 6.93
CA ALA A 90 -3.02 9.05 7.44
C ALA A 90 -2.57 10.35 8.11
N TRP A 91 -1.49 10.30 8.88
CA TRP A 91 -0.86 11.49 9.46
C TRP A 91 -0.39 12.46 8.38
N GLN A 92 0.35 11.98 7.38
CA GLN A 92 0.85 12.80 6.27
C GLN A 92 -0.28 13.39 5.41
N ALA A 93 -1.35 12.63 5.18
CA ALA A 93 -2.54 13.15 4.49
C ALA A 93 -3.17 14.31 5.26
N ARG A 94 -3.19 14.22 6.60
CA ARG A 94 -3.73 15.26 7.47
C ARG A 94 -2.82 16.48 7.59
N THR A 95 -1.52 16.31 7.76
CA THR A 95 -0.59 17.42 8.05
C THR A 95 0.00 18.06 6.81
N ALA A 96 0.26 17.28 5.76
CA ALA A 96 0.91 17.73 4.54
C ALA A 96 -0.01 17.68 3.31
N GLY A 97 -1.30 17.40 3.49
CA GLY A 97 -2.29 17.34 2.40
C GLY A 97 -1.99 16.25 1.37
N ARG A 98 -1.21 15.23 1.73
CA ARG A 98 -0.75 14.20 0.80
C ARG A 98 -1.93 13.32 0.36
N PRO A 99 -2.27 13.26 -0.94
CA PRO A 99 -3.36 12.41 -1.43
C PRO A 99 -2.99 10.93 -1.35
N GLY A 100 -3.97 10.05 -1.60
CA GLY A 100 -3.70 8.64 -1.91
C GLY A 100 -3.94 7.62 -0.79
N PHE A 101 -4.70 7.95 0.25
CA PHE A 101 -4.98 6.98 1.33
C PHE A 101 -5.78 5.77 0.79
N PRO A 102 -5.31 4.52 0.98
CA PRO A 102 -5.85 3.35 0.27
C PRO A 102 -7.12 2.77 0.91
N TRP A 103 -8.14 3.60 1.13
CA TRP A 103 -9.38 3.15 1.78
C TRP A 103 -10.14 2.10 0.95
N LYS A 104 -10.05 2.15 -0.39
CA LYS A 104 -10.68 1.17 -1.30
C LYS A 104 -10.08 -0.21 -1.10
N LEU A 105 -8.75 -0.30 -0.95
CA LEU A 105 -8.06 -1.53 -0.58
C LEU A 105 -8.54 -2.04 0.78
N GLY A 106 -8.62 -1.16 1.79
CA GLY A 106 -9.14 -1.51 3.11
C GLY A 106 -10.55 -2.09 3.05
N LEU A 107 -11.44 -1.46 2.29
CA LEU A 107 -12.81 -1.90 2.07
C LEU A 107 -12.85 -3.26 1.35
N ALA A 108 -12.04 -3.44 0.31
CA ALA A 108 -11.96 -4.71 -0.41
C ALA A 108 -11.52 -5.85 0.51
N LEU A 109 -10.47 -5.63 1.31
CA LEU A 109 -9.97 -6.62 2.27
C LEU A 109 -11.02 -7.02 3.31
N VAL A 110 -11.75 -6.04 3.87
CA VAL A 110 -12.83 -6.32 4.82
C VAL A 110 -14.01 -7.01 4.15
N PHE A 111 -14.40 -6.59 2.94
CA PHE A 111 -15.52 -7.17 2.23
C PHE A 111 -15.27 -8.63 1.85
N PHE A 112 -14.16 -8.92 1.17
CA PHE A 112 -13.81 -10.28 0.77
C PHE A 112 -13.46 -11.16 1.98
N GLY A 113 -12.74 -10.62 2.97
CA GLY A 113 -12.46 -11.35 4.21
C GLY A 113 -13.72 -11.64 5.03
N GLY A 114 -14.67 -10.70 5.05
CA GLY A 114 -15.98 -10.88 5.69
C GLY A 114 -16.83 -11.93 4.99
N PHE A 115 -16.80 -11.96 3.65
CA PHE A 115 -17.41 -13.03 2.86
C PHE A 115 -16.77 -14.40 3.18
N MET A 116 -15.44 -14.47 3.27
CA MET A 116 -14.74 -15.68 3.70
C MET A 116 -15.10 -16.09 5.13
N LEU A 117 -15.31 -15.14 6.06
CA LEU A 117 -15.77 -15.46 7.42
C LEU A 117 -17.16 -16.10 7.44
N TRP A 118 -18.00 -15.83 6.44
CA TRP A 118 -19.31 -16.46 6.28
C TRP A 118 -19.18 -17.84 5.63
N ASP A 119 -18.41 -17.95 4.56
CA ASP A 119 -18.32 -19.15 3.72
C ASP A 119 -17.40 -20.24 4.30
N LEU A 120 -16.26 -19.87 4.88
CA LEU A 120 -15.25 -20.81 5.40
C LEU A 120 -15.53 -21.32 6.82
N ARG A 121 -16.81 -21.32 7.23
CA ARG A 121 -17.23 -21.89 8.50
C ARG A 121 -17.32 -23.41 8.36
N TYR A 122 -16.55 -24.15 9.14
CA TYR A 122 -16.57 -25.61 9.10
C TYR A 122 -16.77 -26.21 10.49
N ARG A 123 -17.16 -27.49 10.51
CA ARG A 123 -17.19 -28.32 11.71
C ARG A 123 -16.29 -29.52 11.48
N GLU A 124 -15.44 -29.84 12.45
CA GLU A 124 -14.63 -31.06 12.41
C GLU A 124 -15.49 -32.31 12.61
N VAL A 125 -16.58 -32.18 13.37
CA VAL A 125 -17.55 -33.25 13.63
C VAL A 125 -18.99 -32.71 13.54
N PRO A 126 -19.98 -33.51 13.12
CA PRO A 126 -21.35 -33.01 12.86
C PRO A 126 -22.00 -32.24 14.04
N SER A 127 -21.77 -32.70 15.27
CA SER A 127 -22.28 -32.08 16.51
C SER A 127 -21.33 -31.06 17.14
N GLY A 128 -20.17 -30.79 16.51
CA GLY A 128 -19.13 -29.93 17.06
C GLY A 128 -19.42 -28.44 16.95
N PRO A 129 -18.64 -27.60 17.65
CA PRO A 129 -18.70 -26.16 17.50
C PRO A 129 -18.31 -25.75 16.07
N LEU A 130 -18.86 -24.62 15.63
CA LEU A 130 -18.49 -24.02 14.36
C LEU A 130 -17.12 -23.35 14.52
N ILE A 131 -16.14 -23.76 13.71
CA ILE A 131 -14.79 -23.21 13.72
C ILE A 131 -14.66 -22.20 12.57
N LEU A 132 -14.08 -21.04 12.88
CA LEU A 132 -13.76 -20.02 11.90
C LEU A 132 -12.39 -20.30 11.29
N HIS A 133 -12.31 -20.27 9.97
CA HIS A 133 -11.04 -20.42 9.28
C HIS A 133 -10.16 -19.16 9.48
N GLN A 134 -8.92 -19.34 9.93
CA GLN A 134 -8.02 -18.25 10.31
C GLN A 134 -7.68 -17.30 9.14
N THR A 135 -7.68 -17.80 7.89
CA THR A 135 -7.37 -17.00 6.69
C THR A 135 -8.33 -15.82 6.50
N ALA A 136 -9.59 -15.98 6.90
CA ALA A 136 -10.57 -14.90 6.83
C ALA A 136 -10.19 -13.75 7.78
N LEU A 137 -9.74 -14.07 9.00
CA LEU A 137 -9.24 -13.07 9.97
C LEU A 137 -7.96 -12.38 9.47
N MET A 138 -7.09 -13.12 8.80
CA MET A 138 -5.86 -12.60 8.20
C MET A 138 -6.15 -11.57 7.09
N MET A 139 -7.29 -11.67 6.40
CA MET A 139 -7.69 -10.69 5.38
C MET A 139 -8.45 -9.50 6.01
N VAL A 140 -9.35 -9.75 6.95
CA VAL A 140 -10.17 -8.70 7.59
C VAL A 140 -9.35 -7.76 8.46
N SER A 141 -8.40 -8.28 9.25
CA SER A 141 -7.63 -7.49 10.21
C SER A 141 -6.82 -6.32 9.58
N PRO A 142 -6.02 -6.51 8.52
CA PRO A 142 -5.34 -5.38 7.86
C PRO A 142 -6.32 -4.43 7.17
N GLY A 143 -7.44 -4.94 6.64
CA GLY A 143 -8.49 -4.12 6.06
C GLY A 143 -9.13 -3.17 7.08
N LEU A 144 -9.50 -3.70 8.25
CA LEU A 144 -10.03 -2.90 9.36
C LEU A 144 -8.99 -1.90 9.86
N TRP A 145 -7.72 -2.29 9.93
CA TRP A 145 -6.65 -1.37 10.31
C TRP A 145 -6.57 -0.18 9.36
N ILE A 146 -6.57 -0.41 8.03
CA ILE A 146 -6.59 0.68 7.04
C ILE A 146 -7.83 1.57 7.24
N LEU A 147 -9.01 0.97 7.37
CA LEU A 147 -10.26 1.74 7.51
C LEU A 147 -10.33 2.54 8.81
N LEU A 148 -9.72 2.06 9.90
CA LEU A 148 -9.64 2.77 11.17
C LEU A 148 -8.94 4.13 11.02
N TRP A 149 -7.91 4.20 10.17
CA TRP A 149 -7.14 5.42 9.94
C TRP A 149 -7.75 6.33 8.87
N TRP A 150 -8.71 5.84 8.08
CA TRP A 150 -9.31 6.60 6.98
C TRP A 150 -10.00 7.91 7.42
N PRO A 151 -10.77 7.98 8.52
CA PRO A 151 -11.37 9.23 8.97
C PRO A 151 -10.33 10.31 9.29
N LEU A 152 -9.14 9.92 9.76
CA LEU A 152 -8.04 10.85 10.03
C LEU A 152 -7.43 11.42 8.76
N ALA A 153 -7.40 10.61 7.69
CA ALA A 153 -6.85 10.96 6.38
C ALA A 153 -7.80 11.81 5.51
N ARG A 154 -9.10 11.84 5.81
CA ARG A 154 -10.04 12.76 5.15
C ARG A 154 -9.73 14.19 5.61
N THR A 155 -9.21 15.01 4.71
CA THR A 155 -9.07 16.46 4.93
C THR A 155 -10.44 17.05 5.26
N ARG A 156 -10.47 18.07 6.14
CA ARG A 156 -11.69 18.86 6.37
C ARG A 156 -12.08 19.52 5.04
N PRO A 157 -13.38 19.60 4.68
CA PRO A 157 -13.80 20.48 3.60
C PRO A 157 -13.35 21.90 3.93
N ALA A 158 -12.72 22.59 2.97
CA ALA A 158 -12.19 23.94 3.10
C ALA A 158 -13.28 25.03 3.15
N ASP A 159 -14.56 24.66 3.38
CA ASP A 159 -15.72 25.52 3.17
C ASP A 159 -16.42 25.94 4.47
N ALA A 160 -15.70 26.04 5.59
CA ALA A 160 -16.24 26.63 6.82
C ALA A 160 -15.93 28.12 6.99
N ASP A 161 -15.17 28.74 6.07
CA ASP A 161 -14.72 30.14 6.18
C ASP A 161 -15.29 31.07 5.08
N VAL A 162 -16.42 30.71 4.45
CA VAL A 162 -17.16 31.65 3.59
C VAL A 162 -18.66 31.60 3.95
N GLY A 163 -19.04 32.39 4.95
CA GLY A 163 -20.42 32.62 5.37
C GLY A 163 -20.52 33.78 6.34
#